data_AF-A0A2H5B9Y0-F1
#
_entry.id   AF-A0A2H5B9Y0-F1
#
_cell.length_a   1.000
_cell.length_b   1.000
_cell.length_c   1.000
_cell.angle_alpha   90.00
_cell.angle_beta   90.00
_cell.angle_gamma   90.00
#
_symmetry.space_group_name_H-M   'P 1'
#
loop_
_entity.id
_entity.type
_entity.pdbx_description
1 polymer ?
#
loop_
_entity_poly.entity_id
_entity_poly.type
_entity_poly.pdbx_seq_one_letter_code
_entity_poly.pdbx_strand_id
1 'polypeptide(L)'
;MTDPAGRRYQVKGELAAFRGVLFPARTAAGLWPYVELLPEPGAAAPEGVEPRRAADGSVAGYPVAPEQLEAWYAVHWTFHWRGEPFECTGATDTTIAGTYLGTDQEFAKAHLKRRVIGYRGEFPRAEVTDPTEHREDLLGPRTALARRLAEAGHFRPAVQATYRGRTYPAAAEPDATGRIGLTGADLAHSDLPVDPQDPTRHLAAPAQLDAWYRTHWTFHWQGGPFQAVGTSEGRIKGVYTGADWGFVDGLQLTQEPAPDGARPHYTVEVALDEVTDLEQHRTDLLPPLTD
;
A
#
# COMPACT_ATOMS: atom_id res chain seq x y z
N MET A 1 -3.68 27.98 11.29
CA MET A 1 -2.43 28.35 12.01
C MET A 1 -1.53 29.00 10.96
N THR A 2 -0.59 29.87 11.30
CA THR A 2 0.31 30.45 10.30
C THR A 2 1.74 30.35 10.77
N ASP A 3 2.64 29.84 9.94
CA ASP A 3 4.06 29.80 10.28
C ASP A 3 4.62 31.24 10.25
N PRO A 4 5.85 31.48 10.74
CA PRO A 4 6.49 32.78 10.64
C PRO A 4 6.63 33.31 9.20
N ALA A 5 6.42 32.46 8.19
CA ALA A 5 6.42 32.80 6.77
C ALA A 5 5.00 33.02 6.19
N GLY A 6 3.94 33.04 7.01
CA GLY A 6 2.59 33.37 6.60
C GLY A 6 1.81 32.24 5.91
N ARG A 7 2.25 30.98 6.00
CA ARG A 7 1.54 29.82 5.42
C ARG A 7 0.44 29.30 6.34
N ARG A 8 -0.81 29.23 5.87
CA ARG A 8 -1.90 28.57 6.59
C ARG A 8 -1.59 27.08 6.76
N TYR A 9 -1.25 26.62 7.98
CA TYR A 9 -1.08 25.18 8.22
C TYR A 9 -2.40 24.44 8.03
N GLN A 10 -2.32 23.29 7.36
CA GLN A 10 -3.31 22.24 7.54
C GLN A 10 -3.21 21.72 8.98
N VAL A 11 -4.33 21.78 9.70
CA VAL A 11 -4.45 21.24 11.06
C VAL A 11 -4.33 19.71 11.07
N LYS A 12 -4.79 19.10 9.97
CA LYS A 12 -4.71 17.67 9.68
C LYS A 12 -4.75 17.52 8.16
N GLY A 13 -3.98 16.59 7.61
CA GLY A 13 -3.98 16.32 6.18
C GLY A 13 -2.70 15.62 5.73
N GLU A 14 -2.57 15.42 4.42
CA GLU A 14 -1.35 14.90 3.81
C GLU A 14 -0.69 16.01 3.00
N LEU A 15 0.63 16.12 3.11
CA LEU A 15 1.43 17.11 2.42
C LEU A 15 2.55 16.41 1.65
N ALA A 16 2.80 16.85 0.42
CA ALA A 16 3.92 16.38 -0.39
C ALA A 16 4.80 17.55 -0.82
N ALA A 17 6.11 17.35 -0.73
CA ALA A 17 7.12 18.26 -1.25
C ALA A 17 7.49 17.84 -2.67
N PHE A 18 7.33 18.75 -3.63
CA PHE A 18 7.68 18.56 -5.02
C PHE A 18 8.44 19.79 -5.50
N ARG A 19 9.71 19.60 -5.91
CA ARG A 19 10.60 20.66 -6.41
C ARG A 19 10.71 21.85 -5.44
N GLY A 20 10.89 21.57 -4.16
CA GLY A 20 10.98 22.58 -3.09
C GLY A 20 9.67 23.28 -2.71
N VAL A 21 8.53 22.89 -3.30
CA VAL A 21 7.20 23.44 -2.97
C VAL A 21 6.36 22.39 -2.26
N LEU A 22 5.68 22.80 -1.18
CA LEU A 22 4.74 21.94 -0.45
C LEU A 22 3.34 22.10 -1.03
N PHE A 23 2.70 20.96 -1.30
CA PHE A 23 1.33 20.89 -1.77
C PHE A 23 0.48 20.04 -0.81
N PRO A 24 -0.80 20.37 -0.61
CA PRO A 24 -1.78 19.39 -0.16
C PRO A 24 -1.76 18.18 -1.09
N ALA A 25 -1.76 16.99 -0.52
CA ALA A 25 -1.62 15.75 -1.28
C ALA A 25 -2.65 14.71 -0.82
N ARG A 26 -2.75 13.64 -1.59
CA ARG A 26 -3.40 12.38 -1.23
C ARG A 26 -2.90 11.25 -2.12
N THR A 27 -3.21 10.01 -1.80
CA THR A 27 -3.10 8.92 -2.79
C THR A 27 -3.90 9.26 -4.06
N ALA A 28 -3.28 9.10 -5.25
CA ALA A 28 -3.99 9.24 -6.51
C ALA A 28 -4.89 8.02 -6.76
N ALA A 29 -6.21 8.20 -6.56
CA ALA A 29 -7.19 7.13 -6.74
C ALA A 29 -7.13 6.54 -8.16
N GLY A 30 -6.94 5.21 -8.26
CA GLY A 30 -6.87 4.48 -9.52
C GLY A 30 -5.58 4.71 -10.33
N LEU A 31 -4.64 5.50 -9.81
CA LEU A 31 -3.37 5.81 -10.46
C LEU A 31 -2.20 5.42 -9.58
N TRP A 32 -2.31 4.32 -8.84
CA TRP A 32 -1.19 3.84 -8.03
C TRP A 32 0.05 3.58 -8.93
N PRO A 33 1.28 3.88 -8.47
CA PRO A 33 1.64 4.33 -7.12
C PRO A 33 1.61 5.85 -6.93
N TYR A 34 1.04 6.60 -7.87
CA TYR A 34 1.13 8.05 -7.91
C TYR A 34 0.47 8.72 -6.70
N VAL A 35 1.04 9.86 -6.34
CA VAL A 35 0.50 10.80 -5.35
C VAL A 35 -0.16 11.93 -6.11
N GLU A 36 -1.35 12.32 -5.69
CA GLU A 36 -2.07 13.42 -6.30
C GLU A 36 -1.83 14.70 -5.52
N LEU A 37 -1.13 15.66 -6.13
CA LEU A 37 -1.02 17.01 -5.59
C LEU A 37 -2.34 17.75 -5.87
N LEU A 38 -2.95 18.30 -4.83
CA LEU A 38 -4.27 18.93 -4.92
C LEU A 38 -4.13 20.41 -5.29
N PRO A 39 -5.03 20.94 -6.15
CA PRO A 39 -5.05 22.35 -6.47
C PRO A 39 -5.48 23.16 -5.24
N GLU A 40 -4.72 24.21 -4.90
CA GLU A 40 -5.10 25.15 -3.84
C GLU A 40 -5.45 26.52 -4.47
N PRO A 41 -6.56 27.17 -4.07
CA PRO A 41 -6.95 28.46 -4.62
C PRO A 41 -5.84 29.52 -4.47
N GLY A 42 -5.41 30.09 -5.60
CA GLY A 42 -4.36 31.11 -5.63
C GLY A 42 -2.93 30.57 -5.61
N ALA A 43 -2.74 29.24 -5.48
CA ALA A 43 -1.44 28.60 -5.68
C ALA A 43 -1.17 28.33 -7.16
N ALA A 44 0.09 28.42 -7.57
CA ALA A 44 0.50 28.02 -8.92
C ALA A 44 0.40 26.50 -9.08
N ALA A 45 0.07 26.06 -10.29
CA ALA A 45 0.11 24.64 -10.64
C ALA A 45 1.53 24.09 -10.50
N PRO A 46 1.71 22.81 -10.10
CA PRO A 46 3.02 22.16 -10.11
C PRO A 46 3.64 22.20 -11.52
N GLU A 47 4.84 22.76 -11.63
CA GLU A 47 5.49 22.96 -12.92
C GLU A 47 5.81 21.62 -13.62
N GLY A 48 5.40 21.49 -14.88
CA GLY A 48 5.69 20.32 -15.70
C GLY A 48 4.89 19.06 -15.34
N VAL A 49 3.79 19.19 -14.59
CA VAL A 49 2.88 18.09 -14.29
C VAL A 49 1.54 18.34 -14.99
N GLU A 50 1.11 17.36 -15.79
CA GLU A 50 -0.18 17.42 -16.47
C GLU A 50 -1.36 17.29 -15.48
N PRO A 51 -2.38 18.15 -15.56
CA PRO A 51 -3.53 18.08 -14.67
C PRO A 51 -4.44 16.90 -15.02
N ARG A 52 -4.83 16.14 -14.02
CA ARG A 52 -5.95 15.20 -14.12
C ARG A 52 -7.26 15.95 -14.01
N ARG A 53 -8.18 15.69 -14.94
CA ARG A 53 -9.50 16.33 -14.99
C ARG A 53 -10.56 15.46 -14.30
N ALA A 54 -11.44 16.10 -13.55
CA ALA A 54 -12.67 15.48 -13.08
C ALA A 54 -13.71 15.41 -14.22
N ALA A 55 -14.80 14.68 -13.99
CA ALA A 55 -15.87 14.50 -14.98
C ALA A 55 -16.53 15.82 -15.42
N ASP A 56 -16.50 16.84 -14.55
CA ASP A 56 -17.02 18.19 -14.82
C ASP A 56 -16.01 19.11 -15.54
N GLY A 57 -14.83 18.59 -15.90
CA GLY A 57 -13.75 19.35 -16.56
C GLY A 57 -12.88 20.19 -15.62
N SER A 58 -13.18 20.22 -14.32
CA SER A 58 -12.32 20.85 -13.31
C SER A 58 -11.02 20.07 -13.12
N VAL A 59 -9.99 20.71 -12.56
CA VAL A 59 -8.74 20.02 -12.20
C VAL A 59 -8.98 19.23 -10.92
N ALA A 60 -8.92 17.91 -11.00
CA ALA A 60 -9.02 17.01 -9.85
C ALA A 60 -7.72 16.96 -9.04
N GLY A 61 -6.58 17.16 -9.71
CA GLY A 61 -5.25 17.12 -9.11
C GLY A 61 -4.15 16.93 -10.16
N TYR A 62 -2.93 16.82 -9.67
CA TYR A 62 -1.71 16.66 -10.48
C TYR A 62 -1.02 15.37 -10.02
N PRO A 63 -1.17 14.25 -10.74
CA PRO A 63 -0.56 12.98 -10.37
C PRO A 63 0.96 13.04 -10.59
N VAL A 64 1.71 12.72 -9.55
CA VAL A 64 3.18 12.71 -9.52
C VAL A 64 3.66 11.34 -9.05
N ALA A 65 4.69 10.80 -9.71
CA ALA A 65 5.27 9.54 -9.31
C ALA A 65 6.05 9.70 -7.99
N PRO A 66 6.03 8.73 -7.05
CA PRO A 66 6.72 8.86 -5.77
C PRO A 66 8.20 9.22 -5.89
N GLU A 67 8.89 8.75 -6.94
CA GLU A 67 10.31 8.98 -7.19
C GLU A 67 10.64 10.45 -7.51
N GLN A 68 9.62 11.25 -7.84
CA GLN A 68 9.75 12.68 -8.12
C GLN A 68 9.48 13.55 -6.89
N LEU A 69 8.99 12.96 -5.80
CA LEU A 69 8.71 13.67 -4.56
C LEU A 69 9.95 13.73 -3.66
N GLU A 70 10.13 14.86 -2.99
CA GLU A 70 11.17 15.05 -1.98
C GLU A 70 10.69 14.54 -0.62
N ALA A 71 9.39 14.62 -0.35
CA ALA A 71 8.73 14.10 0.84
C ALA A 71 7.23 13.91 0.59
N TRP A 72 6.60 12.99 1.33
CA TRP A 72 5.14 12.90 1.47
C TRP A 72 4.85 12.39 2.87
N TYR A 73 4.04 13.13 3.62
CA TYR A 73 3.75 12.81 5.02
C TYR A 73 2.33 13.20 5.42
N ALA A 74 1.73 12.42 6.32
CA ALA A 74 0.54 12.85 7.05
C ALA A 74 0.98 13.79 8.17
N VAL A 75 0.28 14.91 8.31
CA VAL A 75 0.49 15.87 9.38
C VAL A 75 -0.73 15.88 10.31
N HIS A 76 -0.47 15.88 11.61
CA HIS A 76 -1.48 16.22 12.61
C HIS A 76 -0.84 17.02 13.74
N TRP A 77 -1.65 17.78 14.46
CA TRP A 77 -1.19 18.63 15.55
C TRP A 77 -1.78 18.19 16.87
N THR A 78 -1.01 18.34 17.94
CA THR A 78 -1.48 18.21 19.32
C THR A 78 -1.20 19.50 20.08
N PHE A 79 -1.95 19.75 21.15
CA PHE A 79 -1.77 20.93 22.00
C PHE A 79 -2.30 20.67 23.41
N HIS A 80 -1.99 21.58 24.33
CA HIS A 80 -2.55 21.59 25.68
C HIS A 80 -3.45 22.79 25.92
N TRP A 81 -4.54 22.60 26.64
CA TRP A 81 -5.37 23.68 27.19
C TRP A 81 -5.63 23.41 28.66
N ARG A 82 -5.26 24.36 29.53
CA ARG A 82 -5.29 24.20 31.00
C ARG A 82 -4.54 22.96 31.51
N GLY A 83 -3.43 22.60 30.86
CA GLY A 83 -2.61 21.44 31.21
C GLY A 83 -3.09 20.10 30.63
N GLU A 84 -4.23 20.08 29.96
CA GLU A 84 -4.85 18.86 29.43
C GLU A 84 -4.61 18.68 27.92
N PRO A 85 -4.34 17.45 27.44
CA PRO A 85 -3.90 17.22 26.05
C PRO A 85 -5.05 17.02 25.05
N PHE A 86 -4.84 17.52 23.83
CA PHE A 86 -5.80 17.46 22.74
C PHE A 86 -5.14 17.15 21.38
N GLU A 87 -5.83 16.39 20.54
CA GLU A 87 -5.57 16.30 19.10
C GLU A 87 -6.31 17.43 18.39
N CYS A 88 -5.61 18.23 17.60
CA CYS A 88 -6.18 19.34 16.87
C CYS A 88 -7.05 18.86 15.71
N THR A 89 -8.28 19.38 15.64
CA THR A 89 -9.30 19.02 14.63
C THR A 89 -9.71 20.19 13.76
N GLY A 90 -9.36 21.41 14.14
CA GLY A 90 -9.60 22.62 13.37
C GLY A 90 -8.99 23.83 14.05
N ALA A 91 -8.69 24.87 13.29
CA ALA A 91 -8.18 26.12 13.82
C ALA A 91 -8.64 27.29 12.94
N THR A 92 -9.14 28.32 13.59
CA THR A 92 -9.35 29.64 13.00
C THR A 92 -8.25 30.60 13.48
N ASP A 93 -8.37 31.88 13.13
CA ASP A 93 -7.44 32.90 13.61
C ASP A 93 -7.57 33.12 15.13
N THR A 94 -8.77 32.89 15.71
CA THR A 94 -9.06 33.18 17.12
C THR A 94 -9.30 31.93 17.96
N THR A 95 -9.67 30.80 17.36
CA THR A 95 -10.01 29.57 18.07
C THR A 95 -9.26 28.34 17.55
N ILE A 96 -9.08 27.36 18.44
CA ILE A 96 -8.58 26.02 18.11
C ILE A 96 -9.59 25.00 18.64
N ALA A 97 -9.96 24.02 17.81
CA ALA A 97 -10.82 22.92 18.21
C ALA A 97 -10.02 21.63 18.30
N GLY A 98 -10.30 20.81 19.32
CA GLY A 98 -9.58 19.55 19.52
C GLY A 98 -10.39 18.44 20.17
N THR A 99 -10.03 17.21 19.83
CA THR A 99 -10.50 15.99 20.51
C THR A 99 -9.64 15.76 21.73
N TYR A 100 -10.27 15.48 22.87
CA TYR A 100 -9.57 15.25 24.12
C TYR A 100 -8.83 13.91 24.10
N LEU A 101 -7.54 13.94 24.44
CA LEU A 101 -6.67 12.75 24.51
C LEU A 101 -6.40 12.32 25.95
N GLY A 102 -6.77 13.15 26.93
CA GLY A 102 -6.53 12.85 28.33
C GLY A 102 -7.53 11.85 28.91
N THR A 103 -7.32 11.52 30.18
CA THR A 103 -8.09 10.50 30.91
C THR A 103 -8.91 11.07 32.08
N ASP A 104 -8.78 12.37 32.39
CA ASP A 104 -9.54 13.04 33.44
C ASP A 104 -10.99 13.26 33.00
N GLN A 105 -11.88 12.43 33.54
CA GLN A 105 -13.30 12.50 33.24
C GLN A 105 -14.00 13.68 33.89
N GLU A 106 -13.53 14.16 35.03
CA GLU A 106 -14.14 15.29 35.73
C GLU A 106 -13.89 16.58 34.95
N PHE A 107 -12.63 16.78 34.54
CA PHE A 107 -12.25 17.84 33.61
C PHE A 107 -13.07 17.77 32.31
N ALA A 108 -13.14 16.59 31.69
CA ALA A 108 -13.84 16.42 30.42
C ALA A 108 -15.33 16.77 30.53
N LYS A 109 -16.00 16.34 31.61
CA LYS A 109 -17.42 16.66 31.84
C LYS A 109 -17.65 18.14 32.15
N ALA A 110 -16.72 18.78 32.84
CA ALA A 110 -16.85 20.18 33.25
C ALA A 110 -16.61 21.16 32.09
N HIS A 111 -15.71 20.83 31.16
CA HIS A 111 -15.21 21.80 30.18
C HIS A 111 -15.49 21.43 28.71
N LEU A 112 -15.86 20.19 28.42
CA LEU A 112 -15.93 19.69 27.04
C LEU A 112 -17.32 19.20 26.65
N LYS A 113 -17.57 19.17 25.35
CA LYS A 113 -18.78 18.61 24.77
C LYS A 113 -18.60 17.13 24.48
N ARG A 114 -19.45 16.29 25.08
CA ARG A 114 -19.50 14.85 24.78
C ARG A 114 -19.96 14.59 23.34
N ARG A 115 -19.31 13.65 22.66
CA ARG A 115 -19.59 13.12 21.33
C ARG A 115 -19.70 11.60 21.39
N VAL A 116 -20.07 10.97 20.27
CA VAL A 116 -20.20 9.51 20.16
C VAL A 116 -18.87 8.81 20.51
N ILE A 117 -17.75 9.36 20.05
CA ILE A 117 -16.41 8.78 20.17
C ILE A 117 -15.48 9.53 21.14
N GLY A 118 -16.01 10.30 22.10
CA GLY A 118 -15.19 10.98 23.12
C GLY A 118 -15.66 12.38 23.48
N TYR A 119 -14.72 13.24 23.91
CA TYR A 119 -14.98 14.64 24.26
C TYR A 119 -14.27 15.58 23.29
N ARG A 120 -14.92 16.70 22.94
CA ARG A 120 -14.37 17.73 22.05
C ARG A 120 -14.58 19.11 22.64
N GLY A 121 -13.61 20.00 22.46
CA GLY A 121 -13.70 21.40 22.83
C GLY A 121 -13.28 22.35 21.71
N GLU A 122 -13.63 23.61 21.89
CA GLU A 122 -13.15 24.75 21.11
C GLU A 122 -12.64 25.80 22.10
N PHE A 123 -11.41 26.24 21.89
CA PHE A 123 -10.62 26.97 22.87
C PHE A 123 -10.12 28.28 22.26
N PRO A 124 -10.06 29.38 23.03
CA PRO A 124 -9.36 30.59 22.61
C PRO A 124 -7.91 30.25 22.30
N ARG A 125 -7.44 30.64 21.12
CA ARG A 125 -6.08 30.32 20.65
C ARG A 125 -4.99 30.85 21.59
N ALA A 126 -5.24 31.97 22.25
CA ALA A 126 -4.31 32.59 23.20
C ALA A 126 -4.13 31.78 24.51
N GLU A 127 -5.04 30.85 24.80
CA GLU A 127 -4.97 29.97 25.99
C GLU A 127 -4.35 28.61 25.69
N VAL A 128 -4.11 28.30 24.41
CA VAL A 128 -3.50 27.04 23.99
C VAL A 128 -1.99 27.11 24.15
N THR A 129 -1.43 26.02 24.66
CA THR A 129 0.00 25.86 24.96
C THR A 129 0.55 24.62 24.27
N ASP A 130 1.87 24.56 24.13
CA ASP A 130 2.63 23.43 23.58
C ASP A 130 2.10 22.84 22.26
N PRO A 131 1.83 23.66 21.22
CA PRO A 131 1.43 23.14 19.93
C PRO A 131 2.58 22.33 19.33
N THR A 132 2.37 21.04 19.12
CA THR A 132 3.35 20.11 18.56
C THR A 132 2.82 19.54 17.26
N GLU A 133 3.62 19.67 16.19
CA GLU A 133 3.38 19.04 14.90
C GLU A 133 3.94 17.62 14.91
N HIS A 134 3.14 16.67 14.44
CA HIS A 134 3.53 15.29 14.22
C HIS A 134 3.52 15.02 12.72
N ARG A 135 4.54 14.31 12.25
CA ARG A 135 4.68 13.90 10.85
C ARG A 135 4.87 12.41 10.78
N GLU A 136 4.02 11.76 9.98
CA GLU A 136 4.14 10.35 9.64
C GLU A 136 4.58 10.23 8.18
N ASP A 137 5.72 9.57 7.92
CA ASP A 137 6.23 9.39 6.56
C ASP A 137 5.34 8.43 5.77
N LEU A 138 4.85 8.92 4.63
CA LEU A 138 4.04 8.15 3.68
C LEU A 138 4.86 7.76 2.44
N LEU A 139 5.97 8.47 2.15
CA LEU A 139 6.76 8.25 0.95
C LEU A 139 7.58 6.96 1.04
N GLY A 140 8.32 6.76 2.13
CA GLY A 140 9.19 5.60 2.31
C GLY A 140 8.45 4.26 2.17
N PRO A 141 7.36 4.04 2.94
CA PRO A 141 6.54 2.84 2.80
C PRO A 141 6.01 2.61 1.38
N ARG A 142 5.60 3.69 0.69
CA ARG A 142 5.05 3.62 -0.68
C ARG A 142 6.10 3.20 -1.70
N THR A 143 7.28 3.81 -1.67
CA THR A 143 8.39 3.47 -2.58
C THR A 143 8.88 2.04 -2.35
N ALA A 144 8.96 1.61 -1.08
CA ALA A 144 9.31 0.24 -0.74
C ALA A 144 8.29 -0.79 -1.27
N LEU A 145 7.00 -0.45 -1.27
CA LEU A 145 5.95 -1.28 -1.85
C LEU A 145 6.06 -1.33 -3.39
N ALA A 146 6.32 -0.19 -4.03
CA ALA A 146 6.46 -0.13 -5.48
C ALA A 146 7.64 -0.95 -6.00
N ARG A 147 8.78 -0.88 -5.31
CA ARG A 147 9.92 -1.74 -5.59
C ARG A 147 9.58 -3.22 -5.47
N ARG A 148 8.93 -3.62 -4.36
CA ARG A 148 8.50 -5.01 -4.14
C ARG A 148 7.59 -5.52 -5.26
N LEU A 149 6.69 -4.68 -5.77
CA LEU A 149 5.82 -5.04 -6.90
C LEU A 149 6.56 -5.35 -8.19
N ALA A 150 7.54 -4.51 -8.53
CA ALA A 150 8.39 -4.72 -9.70
C ALA A 150 9.23 -6.00 -9.56
N GLU A 151 9.81 -6.25 -8.39
CA GLU A 151 10.61 -7.44 -8.11
C GLU A 151 9.78 -8.73 -8.06
N ALA A 152 8.55 -8.66 -7.53
CA ALA A 152 7.69 -9.81 -7.29
C ALA A 152 6.79 -10.22 -8.47
N GLY A 153 6.90 -9.55 -9.62
CA GLY A 153 6.00 -9.78 -10.75
C GLY A 153 4.53 -9.54 -10.37
N HIS A 154 4.25 -8.41 -9.70
CA HIS A 154 2.89 -7.99 -9.36
C HIS A 154 2.15 -8.87 -8.33
N PHE A 155 2.85 -9.35 -7.29
CA PHE A 155 2.30 -10.22 -6.22
C PHE A 155 1.57 -11.47 -6.74
N ARG A 156 1.97 -11.94 -7.92
CA ARG A 156 1.47 -13.19 -8.48
C ARG A 156 2.21 -14.36 -7.85
N PRO A 157 1.51 -15.46 -7.53
CA PRO A 157 2.18 -16.72 -7.26
C PRO A 157 3.09 -17.07 -8.44
N ALA A 158 4.32 -17.47 -8.14
CA ALA A 158 5.30 -17.83 -9.16
C ALA A 158 6.04 -19.10 -8.76
N VAL A 159 6.51 -19.85 -9.74
CA VAL A 159 7.45 -20.94 -9.52
C VAL A 159 8.77 -20.54 -10.18
N GLN A 160 9.85 -20.69 -9.42
CA GLN A 160 11.18 -20.25 -9.79
C GLN A 160 12.18 -21.34 -9.50
N ALA A 161 13.25 -21.37 -10.28
CA ALA A 161 14.41 -22.20 -10.01
C ALA A 161 15.69 -21.42 -10.22
N THR A 162 16.69 -21.70 -9.39
CA THR A 162 18.03 -21.12 -9.51
C THR A 162 18.93 -22.13 -10.23
N TYR A 163 19.49 -21.73 -11.36
CA TYR A 163 20.45 -22.49 -12.15
C TYR A 163 21.73 -21.68 -12.30
N ARG A 164 22.86 -22.21 -11.81
CA ARG A 164 24.18 -21.55 -11.84
C ARG A 164 24.14 -20.13 -11.26
N GLY A 165 23.49 -19.98 -10.11
CA GLY A 165 23.37 -18.71 -9.40
C GLY A 165 22.44 -17.67 -10.04
N ARG A 166 21.66 -18.03 -11.07
CA ARG A 166 20.65 -17.17 -11.68
C ARG A 166 19.25 -17.76 -11.53
N THR A 167 18.27 -16.93 -11.23
CA THR A 167 16.87 -17.35 -11.03
C THR A 167 16.07 -17.20 -12.31
N TYR A 168 15.33 -18.25 -12.65
CA TYR A 168 14.49 -18.35 -13.84
C TYR A 168 13.06 -18.74 -13.45
N PRO A 169 12.03 -18.26 -14.16
CA PRO A 169 10.70 -18.88 -14.11
C PRO A 169 10.80 -20.38 -14.44
N ALA A 170 10.09 -21.19 -13.67
CA ALA A 170 10.16 -22.64 -13.75
C ALA A 170 8.78 -23.30 -13.75
N ALA A 171 8.70 -24.52 -14.27
CA ALA A 171 7.53 -25.37 -14.14
C ALA A 171 7.26 -25.74 -12.68
N ALA A 172 5.98 -25.86 -12.31
CA ALA A 172 5.54 -26.23 -10.96
C ALA A 172 5.76 -27.70 -10.63
N GLU A 173 5.90 -28.53 -11.65
CA GLU A 173 6.06 -29.98 -11.57
C GLU A 173 7.11 -30.40 -12.60
N PRO A 174 7.82 -31.52 -12.36
CA PRO A 174 8.71 -32.07 -13.36
C PRO A 174 7.89 -32.70 -14.50
N ASP A 175 8.49 -32.76 -15.69
CA ASP A 175 7.93 -33.50 -16.81
C ASP A 175 7.95 -35.03 -16.57
N ALA A 176 7.44 -35.79 -17.55
CA ALA A 176 7.41 -37.25 -17.47
C ALA A 176 8.80 -37.91 -17.33
N THR A 177 9.89 -37.16 -17.61
CA THR A 177 11.27 -37.61 -17.46
C THR A 177 11.91 -37.17 -16.13
N GLY A 178 11.16 -36.48 -15.28
CA GLY A 178 11.66 -35.95 -14.02
C GLY A 178 12.42 -34.62 -14.16
N ARG A 179 12.37 -33.95 -15.32
CA ARG A 179 13.07 -32.69 -15.57
C ARG A 179 12.17 -31.48 -15.40
N ILE A 180 12.75 -30.38 -14.96
CA ILE A 180 12.05 -29.13 -14.66
C ILE A 180 12.28 -28.16 -15.82
N GLY A 181 11.19 -27.68 -16.40
CA GLY A 181 11.22 -26.68 -17.45
C GLY A 181 11.56 -25.29 -16.91
N LEU A 182 12.58 -24.65 -17.45
CA LEU A 182 13.02 -23.29 -17.17
C LEU A 182 12.78 -22.40 -18.40
N THR A 183 12.38 -21.14 -18.19
CA THR A 183 12.25 -20.17 -19.29
C THR A 183 13.10 -18.92 -19.02
N GLY A 184 13.64 -18.31 -20.08
CA GLY A 184 14.46 -17.10 -19.97
C GLY A 184 15.39 -16.93 -21.17
N ALA A 185 15.55 -15.69 -21.65
CA ALA A 185 16.34 -15.39 -22.84
C ALA A 185 17.81 -15.84 -22.72
N ASP A 186 18.39 -15.72 -21.52
CA ASP A 186 19.78 -16.10 -21.24
C ASP A 186 20.02 -17.63 -21.25
N LEU A 187 18.95 -18.45 -21.26
CA LEU A 187 19.08 -19.91 -21.33
C LEU A 187 19.42 -20.41 -22.73
N ALA A 188 19.24 -19.59 -23.77
CA ALA A 188 19.53 -19.97 -25.16
C ALA A 188 21.01 -20.36 -25.37
N HIS A 189 21.91 -19.92 -24.49
CA HIS A 189 23.34 -20.27 -24.51
C HIS A 189 23.74 -21.26 -23.40
N SER A 190 22.76 -21.86 -22.72
CA SER A 190 23.01 -22.89 -21.71
C SER A 190 23.27 -24.26 -22.35
N ASP A 191 23.84 -25.16 -21.54
CA ASP A 191 24.01 -26.57 -21.82
C ASP A 191 22.76 -27.42 -21.51
N LEU A 192 21.65 -26.77 -21.14
CA LEU A 192 20.39 -27.45 -20.88
C LEU A 192 19.69 -27.81 -22.19
N PRO A 193 19.19 -29.05 -22.34
CA PRO A 193 18.43 -29.43 -23.52
C PRO A 193 17.15 -28.61 -23.62
N VAL A 194 16.80 -28.22 -24.83
CA VAL A 194 15.54 -27.53 -25.15
C VAL A 194 14.40 -28.54 -25.10
N ASP A 195 13.26 -28.15 -24.54
CA ASP A 195 12.05 -28.96 -24.53
C ASP A 195 11.56 -29.16 -25.97
N PRO A 196 11.45 -30.42 -26.46
CA PRO A 196 10.98 -30.68 -27.81
C PRO A 196 9.54 -30.21 -28.09
N GLN A 197 8.72 -30.05 -27.05
CA GLN A 197 7.33 -29.60 -27.17
C GLN A 197 7.19 -28.08 -27.07
N ASP A 198 8.15 -27.41 -26.45
CA ASP A 198 8.18 -25.96 -26.29
C ASP A 198 9.62 -25.44 -26.42
N PRO A 199 10.02 -24.93 -27.61
CA PRO A 199 11.40 -24.49 -27.83
C PRO A 199 11.81 -23.27 -27.02
N THR A 200 10.88 -22.62 -26.31
CA THR A 200 11.18 -21.49 -25.40
C THR A 200 11.60 -21.95 -23.99
N ARG A 201 11.52 -23.27 -23.74
CA ARG A 201 11.79 -23.90 -22.44
C ARG A 201 13.03 -24.78 -22.52
N HIS A 202 13.85 -24.72 -21.48
CA HIS A 202 15.02 -25.58 -21.29
C HIS A 202 14.79 -26.52 -20.11
N LEU A 203 15.26 -27.76 -20.19
CA LEU A 203 14.96 -28.83 -19.23
C LEU A 203 16.16 -29.13 -18.32
N ALA A 204 16.04 -28.80 -17.04
CA ALA A 204 17.05 -29.10 -16.02
C ALA A 204 16.65 -30.29 -15.15
N ALA A 205 17.59 -31.18 -14.82
CA ALA A 205 17.37 -32.16 -13.77
C ALA A 205 17.38 -31.46 -12.38
N PRO A 206 16.64 -31.95 -11.37
CA PRO A 206 16.62 -31.35 -10.03
C PRO A 206 18.03 -31.19 -9.43
N ALA A 207 18.92 -32.16 -9.65
CA ALA A 207 20.31 -32.12 -9.17
C ALA A 207 21.18 -31.03 -9.83
N GLN A 208 20.73 -30.42 -10.92
CA GLN A 208 21.41 -29.30 -11.58
C GLN A 208 20.97 -27.93 -11.03
N LEU A 209 19.94 -27.89 -10.19
CA LEU A 209 19.36 -26.67 -9.65
C LEU A 209 19.93 -26.37 -8.27
N ASP A 210 20.30 -25.12 -8.04
CA ASP A 210 20.69 -24.62 -6.72
C ASP A 210 19.45 -24.44 -5.82
N ALA A 211 18.30 -24.16 -6.43
CA ALA A 211 17.01 -24.06 -5.76
C ALA A 211 15.86 -24.30 -6.74
N TRP A 212 14.73 -24.80 -6.25
CA TRP A 212 13.45 -24.83 -6.96
C TRP A 212 12.34 -24.62 -5.93
N TYR A 213 11.54 -23.58 -6.11
CA TYR A 213 10.60 -23.14 -5.10
C TYR A 213 9.39 -22.42 -5.70
N ARG A 214 8.28 -22.47 -4.97
CA ARG A 214 7.09 -21.66 -5.23
C ARG A 214 7.08 -20.47 -4.30
N THR A 215 6.75 -19.30 -4.82
CA THR A 215 6.41 -18.13 -4.02
C THR A 215 4.92 -17.83 -4.11
N HIS A 216 4.36 -17.35 -3.02
CA HIS A 216 3.02 -16.78 -2.98
C HIS A 216 3.00 -15.62 -1.99
N TRP A 217 1.93 -14.85 -2.01
CA TRP A 217 1.79 -13.65 -1.18
C TRP A 217 0.50 -13.71 -0.39
N THR A 218 0.52 -13.22 0.84
CA THR A 218 -0.66 -13.07 1.69
C THR A 218 -0.77 -11.63 2.18
N PHE A 219 -1.99 -11.19 2.48
CA PHE A 219 -2.26 -9.89 3.07
C PHE A 219 -3.56 -9.91 3.89
N HIS A 220 -3.78 -8.88 4.70
CA HIS A 220 -5.03 -8.65 5.40
C HIS A 220 -5.73 -7.39 4.86
N TRP A 221 -7.07 -7.44 4.86
CA TRP A 221 -7.92 -6.28 4.58
C TRP A 221 -9.18 -6.36 5.43
N GLN A 222 -9.54 -5.25 6.09
CA GLN A 222 -10.69 -5.18 7.03
C GLN A 222 -10.69 -6.30 8.09
N GLY A 223 -9.51 -6.79 8.49
CA GLY A 223 -9.34 -7.87 9.46
C GLY A 223 -9.48 -9.30 8.90
N GLY A 224 -9.75 -9.47 7.59
CA GLY A 224 -9.80 -10.78 6.94
C GLY A 224 -8.51 -11.15 6.20
N PRO A 225 -8.13 -12.44 6.14
CA PRO A 225 -6.93 -12.89 5.46
C PRO A 225 -7.17 -13.24 3.97
N PHE A 226 -6.22 -12.87 3.13
CA PHE A 226 -6.26 -13.08 1.69
C PHE A 226 -4.94 -13.63 1.16
N GLN A 227 -5.02 -14.49 0.16
CA GLN A 227 -3.89 -14.86 -0.69
C GLN A 227 -3.93 -14.02 -1.96
N ALA A 228 -2.86 -13.30 -2.26
CA ALA A 228 -2.79 -12.48 -3.46
C ALA A 228 -2.67 -13.35 -4.73
N VAL A 229 -3.40 -12.95 -5.77
CA VAL A 229 -3.37 -13.58 -7.09
C VAL A 229 -2.84 -12.64 -8.17
N GLY A 230 -2.60 -11.38 -7.84
CA GLY A 230 -1.92 -10.42 -8.69
C GLY A 230 -2.30 -8.97 -8.36
N THR A 231 -1.76 -8.03 -9.13
CA THR A 231 -2.23 -6.63 -9.12
C THR A 231 -2.71 -6.16 -10.49
N SER A 232 -3.72 -5.29 -10.48
CA SER A 232 -4.25 -4.59 -11.65
C SER A 232 -4.62 -3.16 -11.26
N GLU A 233 -4.25 -2.18 -12.08
CA GLU A 233 -4.63 -0.75 -11.88
C GLU A 233 -4.40 -0.23 -10.45
N GLY A 234 -3.31 -0.65 -9.79
CA GLY A 234 -3.01 -0.21 -8.43
C GLY A 234 -3.76 -0.92 -7.31
N ARG A 235 -4.57 -1.90 -7.66
CA ARG A 235 -5.30 -2.74 -6.72
C ARG A 235 -4.64 -4.11 -6.67
N ILE A 236 -4.62 -4.71 -5.48
CA ILE A 236 -4.26 -6.10 -5.31
C ILE A 236 -5.53 -6.93 -5.34
N LYS A 237 -5.52 -7.97 -6.17
CA LYS A 237 -6.58 -8.98 -6.20
C LYS A 237 -6.19 -10.08 -5.23
N GLY A 238 -7.10 -10.39 -4.30
CA GLY A 238 -6.93 -11.44 -3.31
C GLY A 238 -8.05 -12.47 -3.36
N VAL A 239 -7.72 -13.72 -3.06
CA VAL A 239 -8.68 -14.78 -2.73
C VAL A 239 -8.76 -14.87 -1.22
N TYR A 240 -9.97 -14.81 -0.67
CA TYR A 240 -10.21 -14.95 0.76
C TYR A 240 -9.85 -16.36 1.21
N THR A 241 -9.04 -16.44 2.27
CA THR A 241 -8.54 -17.72 2.82
C THR A 241 -9.13 -18.03 4.19
N GLY A 242 -9.98 -17.13 4.73
CA GLY A 242 -10.66 -17.35 5.99
C GLY A 242 -11.84 -18.32 5.86
N ALA A 243 -12.33 -18.80 7.00
CA ALA A 243 -13.44 -19.75 7.09
C ALA A 243 -14.76 -19.11 7.57
N ASP A 244 -14.80 -17.79 7.76
CA ASP A 244 -15.97 -17.08 8.26
C ASP A 244 -16.87 -16.60 7.11
N TRP A 245 -18.06 -17.18 6.98
CA TRP A 245 -19.07 -16.76 5.99
C TRP A 245 -19.70 -15.41 6.33
N GLY A 246 -19.83 -15.06 7.61
CA GLY A 246 -20.36 -13.76 8.04
C GLY A 246 -19.47 -12.60 7.58
N PHE A 247 -18.15 -12.82 7.53
CA PHE A 247 -17.21 -11.85 6.95
C PHE A 247 -17.43 -11.64 5.45
N VAL A 248 -17.55 -12.75 4.70
CA VAL A 248 -17.70 -12.71 3.25
C VAL A 248 -19.01 -12.04 2.84
N ASP A 249 -20.11 -12.36 3.53
CA ASP A 249 -21.41 -11.72 3.31
C ASP A 249 -21.41 -10.25 3.78
N GLY A 250 -20.84 -9.97 4.96
CA GLY A 250 -20.78 -8.62 5.52
C GLY A 250 -20.00 -7.62 4.68
N LEU A 251 -18.94 -8.06 4.00
CA LEU A 251 -18.14 -7.24 3.08
C LEU A 251 -18.53 -7.38 1.61
N GLN A 252 -19.54 -8.21 1.31
CA GLN A 252 -20.03 -8.46 -0.05
C GLN A 252 -18.90 -8.83 -1.03
N LEU A 253 -18.05 -9.79 -0.64
CA LEU A 253 -16.96 -10.25 -1.50
C LEU A 253 -17.49 -10.85 -2.80
N THR A 254 -16.70 -10.76 -3.86
CA THR A 254 -17.11 -11.25 -5.18
C THR A 254 -16.98 -12.77 -5.23
N GLN A 255 -18.05 -13.47 -5.60
CA GLN A 255 -18.00 -14.91 -5.79
C GLN A 255 -17.50 -15.23 -7.20
N GLU A 256 -16.39 -15.96 -7.31
CA GLU A 256 -15.79 -16.39 -8.57
C GLU A 256 -15.69 -17.92 -8.65
N PRO A 257 -15.76 -18.53 -9.84
CA PRO A 257 -15.46 -19.95 -10.00
C PRO A 257 -14.02 -20.24 -9.60
N ALA A 258 -13.79 -21.26 -8.76
CA ALA A 258 -12.43 -21.72 -8.52
C ALA A 258 -11.86 -22.42 -9.76
N PRO A 259 -10.51 -22.43 -9.92
CA PRO A 259 -9.85 -23.11 -11.03
C PRO A 259 -10.15 -24.63 -11.11
N ASP A 260 -10.44 -25.26 -9.97
CA ASP A 260 -10.77 -26.68 -9.87
C ASP A 260 -12.27 -26.99 -10.06
N GLY A 261 -13.11 -25.94 -10.17
CA GLY A 261 -14.57 -26.05 -10.31
C GLY A 261 -15.31 -26.65 -9.11
N ALA A 262 -14.62 -26.97 -8.00
CA ALA A 262 -15.22 -27.73 -6.90
C ALA A 262 -16.02 -26.84 -5.94
N ARG A 263 -15.50 -25.65 -5.63
CA ARG A 263 -16.17 -24.66 -4.78
C ARG A 263 -15.88 -23.25 -5.31
N PRO A 264 -16.85 -22.32 -5.26
CA PRO A 264 -16.54 -20.94 -5.59
C PRO A 264 -15.52 -20.39 -4.59
N HIS A 265 -14.63 -19.53 -5.07
CA HIS A 265 -13.76 -18.72 -4.22
C HIS A 265 -14.37 -17.32 -4.08
N TYR A 266 -14.08 -16.67 -2.96
CA TYR A 266 -14.49 -15.30 -2.73
C TYR A 266 -13.28 -14.39 -2.89
N THR A 267 -13.43 -13.36 -3.71
CA THR A 267 -12.33 -12.47 -4.09
C THR A 267 -12.62 -11.04 -3.71
N VAL A 268 -11.54 -10.27 -3.64
CA VAL A 268 -11.58 -8.84 -3.46
C VAL A 268 -10.54 -8.18 -4.36
N GLU A 269 -10.84 -6.98 -4.83
CA GLU A 269 -9.85 -6.06 -5.37
C GLU A 269 -9.78 -4.85 -4.45
N VAL A 270 -8.64 -4.66 -3.80
CA VAL A 270 -8.45 -3.62 -2.77
C VAL A 270 -7.30 -2.71 -3.15
N ALA A 271 -7.40 -1.43 -2.78
CA ALA A 271 -6.32 -0.51 -3.00
C ALA A 271 -5.10 -0.94 -2.16
N LEU A 272 -3.90 -0.82 -2.73
CA LEU A 272 -2.66 -1.28 -2.09
C LEU A 272 -2.30 -0.51 -0.81
N ASP A 273 -2.86 0.66 -0.56
CA ASP A 273 -2.76 1.40 0.71
C ASP A 273 -3.75 0.94 1.78
N GLU A 274 -4.73 0.12 1.43
CA GLU A 274 -5.70 -0.43 2.40
C GLU A 274 -5.30 -1.81 2.93
N VAL A 275 -4.23 -2.42 2.40
CA VAL A 275 -3.78 -3.75 2.83
C VAL A 275 -2.73 -3.66 3.93
N THR A 276 -2.84 -4.57 4.90
CA THR A 276 -1.84 -4.76 5.96
C THR A 276 -1.19 -6.14 5.82
N ASP A 277 -0.05 -6.34 6.51
CA ASP A 277 0.61 -7.64 6.64
C ASP A 277 0.87 -8.33 5.30
N LEU A 278 1.28 -7.54 4.29
CA LEU A 278 1.62 -8.05 2.97
C LEU A 278 2.98 -8.76 3.02
N GLU A 279 2.95 -10.08 2.96
CA GLU A 279 4.10 -10.96 3.14
C GLU A 279 4.30 -11.92 1.98
N GLN A 280 5.56 -12.21 1.65
CA GLN A 280 5.94 -13.25 0.70
C GLN A 280 6.26 -14.54 1.44
N HIS A 281 5.72 -15.64 0.94
CA HIS A 281 5.99 -16.99 1.40
C HIS A 281 6.73 -17.78 0.33
N ARG A 282 7.64 -18.64 0.76
CA ARG A 282 8.39 -19.56 -0.11
C ARG A 282 8.17 -21.00 0.34
N THR A 283 7.88 -21.87 -0.61
CA THR A 283 7.81 -23.32 -0.42
C THR A 283 8.83 -23.98 -1.33
N ASP A 284 9.82 -24.66 -0.76
CA ASP A 284 10.80 -25.41 -1.53
C ASP A 284 10.16 -26.64 -2.18
N LEU A 285 10.50 -26.86 -3.45
CA LEU A 285 10.01 -27.94 -4.29
C LEU A 285 11.11 -28.98 -4.58
N LEU A 286 12.38 -28.65 -4.28
CA LEU A 286 13.44 -29.65 -4.36
C LEU A 286 13.17 -30.78 -3.35
N PRO A 287 13.35 -32.05 -3.76
CA PRO A 287 13.31 -33.15 -2.82
C PRO A 287 14.44 -32.98 -1.78
N PRO A 288 14.20 -33.39 -0.52
CA PRO A 288 15.27 -33.40 0.48
C PRO A 288 16.43 -34.27 -0.02
N LEU A 289 17.66 -33.80 0.16
CA LEU A 289 18.85 -34.59 -0.13
C LEU A 289 18.81 -35.86 0.73
N THR A 290 18.53 -36.99 0.09
CA THR A 290 18.79 -38.31 0.67
C THR A 290 20.26 -38.62 0.49
N ASP A 291 21.01 -38.61 1.60
CA ASP A 291 22.35 -39.19 1.74
C ASP A 291 22.33 -40.71 1.51
#